data_AF-A0A9D9SAL5-F1
#
_entry.id   AF-A0A9D9SAL5-F1
#
_cell.length_a   1.000
_cell.length_b   1.000
_cell.length_c   1.000
_cell.angle_alpha   90.00
_cell.angle_beta   90.00
_cell.angle_gamma   90.00
#
_symmetry.space_group_name_H-M   'P 1'
#
loop_
_entity.id
_entity.type
_entity.pdbx_description
1 polymer ?
#
loop_
_entity_poly.entity_id
_entity_poly.type
_entity_poly.pdbx_seq_one_letter_code
_entity_poly.pdbx_strand_id
1 'polypeptide(L)'
;KLASSGRIILVPKEKTVVQALVAAGVEVPTSCEQGVCGTCLTRVLEGEPDHKDFYLTPAEQAANDQFMPCCSRSKSPMLVLEL
;
A
#
# COMPACT_ATOMS: atom_id res chain seq x y z
N LYS A 1 5.09 -6.53 -5.14
CA LYS A 1 4.69 -7.47 -6.21
C LYS A 1 3.18 -7.48 -6.29
N LEU A 2 2.62 -7.52 -7.49
CA LEU A 2 1.18 -7.64 -7.71
C LEU A 2 0.84 -9.13 -7.84
N ALA A 3 -0.17 -9.60 -7.11
CA ALA A 3 -0.57 -10.99 -7.12
C ALA A 3 -1.20 -11.40 -8.46
N SER A 4 -1.99 -10.51 -9.08
CA SER A 4 -2.71 -10.78 -10.33
C SER A 4 -1.80 -11.01 -11.53
N SER A 5 -0.67 -10.31 -11.57
CA SER A 5 0.19 -10.21 -12.76
C SER A 5 1.64 -10.62 -12.50
N GLY A 6 2.03 -10.86 -11.25
CA GLY A 6 3.40 -11.14 -10.86
C GLY A 6 4.36 -9.95 -11.01
N ARG A 7 3.89 -8.78 -11.47
CA ARG A 7 4.72 -7.60 -11.72
C ARG A 7 5.38 -7.12 -10.44
N ILE A 8 6.66 -6.78 -10.55
CA ILE A 8 7.43 -6.17 -9.46
C ILE A 8 7.59 -4.69 -9.76
N ILE A 9 7.07 -3.85 -8.87
CA ILE A 9 7.12 -2.40 -8.98
C ILE A 9 8.05 -1.90 -7.89
N LEU A 10 9.12 -1.23 -8.29
CA LEU A 10 10.04 -0.59 -7.37
C LEU A 10 9.43 0.73 -6.90
N VAL A 11 9.47 0.99 -5.59
CA VAL A 11 8.98 2.22 -4.99
C VAL A 11 10.16 3.03 -4.45
N PRO A 12 10.62 4.08 -5.15
CA PRO A 12 11.66 4.99 -4.67
C PRO A 12 11.25 5.68 -3.36
N LYS A 13 12.23 6.15 -2.58
CA LYS A 13 11.98 6.82 -1.29
C LYS A 13 11.13 8.09 -1.43
N GLU A 14 11.27 8.76 -2.57
CA GLU A 14 10.67 10.04 -2.91
C GLU A 14 9.23 9.89 -3.43
N LYS A 15 8.79 8.67 -3.73
CA LYS A 15 7.44 8.39 -4.23
C LYS A 15 6.64 7.60 -3.21
N THR A 16 5.33 7.83 -3.17
CA THR A 16 4.38 6.97 -2.45
C THR A 16 4.17 5.66 -3.22
N VAL A 17 3.57 4.66 -2.58
CA VAL A 17 3.25 3.40 -3.27
C VAL A 17 2.22 3.66 -4.38
N VAL A 18 1.20 4.48 -4.12
CA VAL A 18 0.23 4.90 -5.16
C VAL A 18 0.93 5.52 -6.37
N GLN A 19 1.85 6.48 -6.15
CA GLN A 19 2.55 7.14 -7.26
C GLN A 19 3.37 6.15 -8.10
N ALA A 20 4.00 5.15 -7.46
CA ALA A 20 4.74 4.10 -8.16
C ALA A 20 3.81 3.15 -8.93
N LEU A 21 2.64 2.80 -8.37
CA LEU A 21 1.61 1.99 -9.03
C LEU A 21 1.05 2.70 -10.26
N VAL A 22 0.65 3.98 -10.12
CA VAL A 22 0.11 4.79 -11.22
C VAL A 22 1.15 4.97 -12.33
N ALA A 23 2.42 5.24 -11.99
CA ALA A 23 3.50 5.31 -12.99
C ALA A 23 3.72 3.98 -13.72
N ALA A 24 3.31 2.86 -13.12
CA ALA A 24 3.33 1.53 -13.72
C ALA A 24 1.99 1.16 -14.40
N GLY A 25 1.05 2.10 -14.54
CA GLY A 25 -0.26 1.86 -15.15
C GLY A 25 -1.20 0.99 -14.29
N VAL A 26 -1.04 1.01 -12.97
CA VAL A 26 -1.92 0.35 -12.00
C VAL A 26 -2.65 1.41 -11.21
N GLU A 27 -3.95 1.51 -11.42
CA GLU A 27 -4.79 2.47 -10.71
C GLU A 27 -5.22 1.92 -9.35
N VAL A 28 -5.13 2.77 -8.33
CA VAL A 28 -5.69 2.53 -7.00
C VAL A 28 -6.61 3.71 -6.69
N PRO A 29 -7.85 3.50 -6.25
CA PRO A 29 -8.74 4.60 -5.89
C PRO A 29 -8.11 5.49 -4.82
N THR A 30 -8.05 6.79 -5.06
CA THR A 30 -7.55 7.77 -4.07
C THR A 30 -8.52 8.93 -3.88
N SER A 31 -8.39 9.59 -2.72
CA SER A 31 -9.17 10.80 -2.42
C SER A 31 -8.33 11.78 -1.59
N CYS A 32 -8.07 11.51 -0.31
CA CYS A 32 -7.35 12.47 0.56
C CYS A 32 -5.82 12.44 0.43
N GLU A 33 -5.25 11.30 0.03
CA GLU A 33 -3.80 11.02 0.01
C GLU A 33 -3.05 11.23 1.35
N GLN A 34 -3.79 11.34 2.45
CA GLN A 34 -3.26 11.63 3.80
C GLN A 34 -3.50 10.49 4.80
N GLY A 35 -4.03 9.35 4.35
CA GLY A 35 -4.26 8.19 5.22
C GLY A 35 -5.42 8.33 6.18
N VAL A 36 -6.44 9.13 5.85
CA VAL A 36 -7.60 9.38 6.75
C VAL A 36 -8.95 8.94 6.18
N CYS A 37 -9.09 8.81 4.85
CA CYS A 37 -10.39 8.54 4.22
C CYS A 37 -10.67 7.06 3.91
N GLY A 38 -9.65 6.20 3.93
CA GLY A 38 -9.78 4.77 3.62
C GLY A 38 -9.95 4.41 2.14
N THR A 39 -10.13 5.38 1.22
CA THR A 39 -10.41 5.12 -0.21
C THR A 39 -9.36 4.24 -0.89
N CYS A 40 -8.09 4.38 -0.50
CA CYS A 40 -6.98 3.63 -1.11
C CYS A 40 -6.68 2.30 -0.42
N LEU A 41 -7.50 1.85 0.52
CA LEU A 41 -7.27 0.61 1.26
C LEU A 41 -6.92 -0.53 0.29
N THR A 42 -5.76 -1.14 0.51
CA THR A 42 -5.24 -2.21 -0.35
C THR A 42 -4.87 -3.40 0.51
N ARG A 43 -5.29 -4.59 0.10
CA ARG A 43 -5.01 -5.84 0.79
C ARG A 43 -3.57 -6.30 0.54
N VAL A 44 -2.94 -6.78 1.60
CA VAL A 44 -1.57 -7.30 1.65
C VAL A 44 -1.64 -8.80 1.87
N LEU A 45 -1.03 -9.57 0.97
CA LEU A 45 -0.99 -11.03 1.04
C LEU A 45 0.28 -11.54 1.72
N GLU A 46 1.40 -10.81 1.56
CA GLU A 46 2.69 -11.14 2.17
C GLU A 46 3.49 -9.86 2.48
N GLY A 47 4.29 -9.91 3.54
CA GLY A 47 5.17 -8.81 3.99
C GLY A 47 4.57 -8.00 5.14
N GLU A 48 5.37 -7.09 5.71
CA GLU A 48 4.97 -6.23 6.83
C GLU A 48 4.90 -4.76 6.37
N PRO A 49 3.69 -4.15 6.35
CA PRO A 49 3.52 -2.73 6.08
C PRO A 49 4.14 -1.82 7.16
N ASP A 50 4.61 -0.67 6.71
CA ASP A 50 4.96 0.46 7.57
C ASP A 50 3.77 1.44 7.61
N HIS A 51 2.88 1.22 8.57
CA HIS A 51 1.65 2.00 8.71
C HIS A 51 1.94 3.46 9.08
N LYS A 52 1.38 4.39 8.28
CA LYS A 52 1.43 5.84 8.53
C LYS A 52 0.05 6.48 8.47
N ASP A 53 -0.98 5.66 8.35
CA ASP A 53 -2.37 6.09 8.29
C ASP A 53 -2.97 6.25 9.69
N PHE A 54 -4.05 7.04 9.73
CA PHE A 54 -4.89 7.22 10.91
C PHE A 54 -6.28 6.60 10.71
N TYR A 55 -6.45 5.79 9.67
CA TYR A 55 -7.73 5.17 9.32
C TYR A 55 -7.88 3.81 10.01
N LEU A 56 -6.86 2.96 9.92
CA LEU A 56 -6.86 1.64 10.53
C LEU A 56 -6.62 1.75 12.04
N THR A 57 -7.37 0.97 12.80
CA THR A 57 -7.14 0.80 14.24
C THR A 57 -5.81 0.09 14.49
N PRO A 58 -5.21 0.21 15.69
CA PRO A 58 -3.96 -0.51 16.01
C PRO A 58 -4.06 -2.04 15.83
N ALA A 59 -5.23 -2.63 16.06
CA ALA A 59 -5.45 -4.06 15.86
C ALA A 59 -5.45 -4.45 14.37
N GLU A 60 -6.06 -3.63 13.52
CA GLU A 60 -6.06 -3.83 12.07
C GLU A 60 -4.66 -3.60 11.49
N GLN A 61 -3.92 -2.59 11.96
CA GLN A 61 -2.51 -2.39 11.59
C GLN A 61 -1.64 -3.59 11.99
N ALA A 62 -1.86 -4.16 13.17
CA ALA A 62 -1.12 -5.33 13.65
C ALA A 62 -1.42 -6.62 12.86
N ALA A 63 -2.56 -6.70 12.18
CA ALA A 63 -2.92 -7.84 11.34
C ALA A 63 -2.06 -7.92 10.06
N ASN A 64 -1.49 -6.80 9.61
CA ASN A 64 -0.65 -6.70 8.41
C ASN A 64 -1.31 -7.23 7.12
N ASP A 65 -2.63 -7.35 7.09
CA ASP A 65 -3.39 -7.91 5.96
C ASP A 65 -3.93 -6.82 5.01
N GLN A 66 -3.74 -5.56 5.35
CA GLN A 66 -4.17 -4.40 4.57
C GLN A 66 -3.35 -3.16 4.94
N PHE A 67 -3.29 -2.17 4.05
CA PHE A 67 -2.62 -0.89 4.33
C PHE A 67 -3.10 0.26 3.41
N MET A 68 -2.67 1.48 3.72
CA MET A 68 -2.95 2.68 2.93
C MET A 68 -1.75 3.07 2.04
N PRO A 69 -1.67 2.67 0.76
CA PRO A 69 -0.54 2.92 -0.13
C PRO A 69 -0.30 4.41 -0.44
N CYS A 70 -1.25 5.30 -0.11
CA CYS A 70 -1.07 6.74 -0.31
C CYS A 70 -0.03 7.35 0.64
N CYS A 71 0.15 6.77 1.84
CA CYS A 71 1.05 7.30 2.87
C CYS A 71 1.92 6.22 3.53
N SER A 72 1.42 4.99 3.63
CA SER A 72 2.12 3.86 4.25
C SER A 72 3.19 3.28 3.31
N ARG A 73 4.16 2.57 3.90
CA ARG A 73 5.27 1.94 3.17
C ARG A 73 5.41 0.47 3.57
N SER A 74 6.62 -0.07 3.46
CA SER A 74 6.94 -1.45 3.82
C SER A 74 8.12 -1.45 4.78
N LYS A 75 8.03 -2.22 5.87
CA LYS A 75 9.18 -2.56 6.72
C LYS A 75 9.95 -3.74 6.15
N SER A 76 9.23 -4.67 5.51
CA SER A 76 9.83 -5.78 4.78
C SER A 76 10.43 -5.33 3.44
N PRO A 77 11.37 -6.08 2.84
CA PRO A 77 11.92 -5.74 1.52
C PRO A 77 10.90 -5.73 0.38
N MET A 78 9.78 -6.44 0.52
CA MET A 78 8.74 -6.55 -0.51
C MET A 78 7.38 -6.85 0.13
N LEU A 79 6.34 -6.12 -0.31
CA LEU A 79 4.94 -6.49 -0.10
C LEU A 79 4.37 -7.22 -1.33
N VAL A 80 3.50 -8.20 -1.10
CA VAL A 80 2.64 -8.79 -2.13
C VAL A 80 1.23 -8.24 -1.95
N LEU A 81 0.69 -7.59 -2.98
CA LEU A 81 -0.60 -6.91 -2.93
C LEU A 81 -1.65 -7.70 -3.72
N GLU A 82 -2.89 -7.74 -3.23
CA GLU A 82 -4.06 -8.32 -3.91
C GLU A 82 -4.55 -7.36 -5.01
N LEU A 83 -3.67 -7.06 -5.96
CA LEU A 83 -3.87 -6.22 -7.15
C LEU A 83 -3.32 -6.94 -8.38
#